data_AF-A0A2E3XGW8-F1
#
_entry.id   AF-A0A2E3XGW8-F1
#
_cell.length_a   1.000
_cell.length_b   1.000
_cell.length_c   1.000
_cell.angle_alpha   90.00
_cell.angle_beta   90.00
_cell.angle_gamma   90.00
#
_symmetry.space_group_name_H-M   'P 1'
#
loop_
_entity.id
_entity.type
_entity.pdbx_description
1 polymer ?
#
loop_
_entity_poly.entity_id
_entity_poly.type
_entity_poly.pdbx_seq_one_letter_code
_entity_poly.pdbx_strand_id
1 'polypeptide(L)'
;MSLKFMPLQDSTSDRRVNIFYSFLKDDEFIVPNDSLETFEFEERLPFDTLRAICLFAQPWPDDVCAEGILWVNSQPDICFKLKIENGCAVTRPAGKWLSGQQYGFSKPKAYEIFTNRKWDPVYGDRVQKLVFRNASKHREYIESTLNRCLTSVKSG
;
A
#
# COMPACT_ATOMS: atom_id res chain seq x y z
N MET A 1 -37.96 10.47 9.88
CA MET A 1 -36.73 11.02 10.50
C MET A 1 -35.57 10.64 9.60
N SER A 2 -35.08 11.57 8.78
CA SER A 2 -33.96 11.32 7.86
C SER A 2 -32.66 11.74 8.55
N LEU A 3 -31.73 10.81 8.74
CA LEU A 3 -30.40 11.08 9.27
C LEU A 3 -29.62 11.90 8.23
N LYS A 4 -29.45 13.20 8.49
CA LYS A 4 -28.51 14.04 7.75
C LYS A 4 -27.10 13.54 8.05
N PHE A 5 -26.42 13.04 7.03
CA PHE A 5 -24.96 12.91 7.05
C PHE A 5 -24.37 14.32 7.23
N MET A 6 -23.77 14.58 8.40
CA MET A 6 -22.87 15.72 8.56
C MET A 6 -21.52 15.32 7.97
N PRO A 7 -21.01 16.02 6.94
CA PRO A 7 -19.63 15.81 6.52
C PRO A 7 -18.72 16.26 7.67
N LEU A 8 -17.88 15.35 8.15
CA LEU A 8 -16.82 15.68 9.10
C LEU A 8 -15.92 16.70 8.42
N GLN A 9 -15.73 17.85 9.07
CA GLN A 9 -14.89 18.93 8.56
C GLN A 9 -13.47 18.43 8.34
N ASP A 10 -13.01 18.60 7.10
CA ASP A 10 -11.66 18.30 6.64
C ASP A 10 -10.69 19.30 7.29
N SER A 11 -10.11 18.91 8.44
CA SER A 11 -9.00 19.67 9.03
C SER A 11 -7.73 19.32 8.25
N THR A 12 -7.50 20.04 7.17
CA THR A 12 -6.38 19.93 6.21
C THR A 12 -4.98 20.22 6.80
N SER A 13 -4.80 20.10 8.12
CA SER A 13 -3.57 20.47 8.83
C SER A 13 -2.60 19.31 9.05
N ASP A 14 -3.04 18.05 9.03
CA ASP A 14 -2.14 16.92 9.31
C ASP A 14 -1.99 16.01 8.10
N ARG A 15 -1.07 16.39 7.20
CA ARG A 15 -0.71 15.57 6.02
C ARG A 15 -0.27 14.15 6.37
N ARG A 16 -0.01 13.83 7.65
CA ARG A 16 0.33 12.48 8.14
C ARG A 16 -0.88 11.55 8.30
N VAL A 17 -2.09 12.10 8.37
CA VAL A 17 -3.36 11.35 8.49
C VAL A 17 -3.85 10.84 7.13
N ASN A 18 -3.25 11.32 6.04
CA ASN A 18 -3.85 11.26 4.71
C ASN A 18 -3.80 9.87 4.04
N ILE A 19 -2.84 9.00 4.39
CA ILE A 19 -2.82 7.63 3.83
C ILE A 19 -3.85 6.74 4.47
N PHE A 20 -4.06 6.86 5.79
CA PHE A 20 -5.15 6.13 6.42
C PHE A 20 -6.47 6.58 5.85
N TYR A 21 -6.70 7.88 5.71
CA TYR A 21 -7.97 8.37 5.15
C TYR A 21 -8.20 7.99 3.67
N SER A 22 -7.17 8.05 2.83
CA SER A 22 -7.24 7.67 1.41
C SER A 22 -7.30 6.13 1.22
N PHE A 23 -6.77 5.35 2.17
CA PHE A 23 -6.95 3.88 2.21
C PHE A 23 -8.30 3.47 2.82
N LEU A 24 -8.85 4.27 3.75
CA LEU A 24 -10.14 4.06 4.43
C LEU A 24 -11.33 4.44 3.57
N LYS A 25 -11.17 5.43 2.68
CA LYS A 25 -12.09 5.66 1.57
C LYS A 25 -11.62 4.77 0.43
N ASP A 26 -12.21 3.59 0.32
CA ASP A 26 -12.05 2.64 -0.80
C ASP A 26 -12.30 3.25 -2.21
N ASP A 27 -12.26 4.58 -2.43
CA ASP A 27 -12.58 5.26 -3.68
C ASP A 27 -11.39 5.95 -4.37
N GLU A 28 -10.21 6.12 -3.73
CA GLU A 28 -9.07 6.84 -4.37
C GLU A 28 -7.92 5.94 -4.84
N PHE A 29 -7.76 4.74 -4.28
CA PHE A 29 -6.81 3.74 -4.78
C PHE A 29 -7.44 2.71 -5.72
N ILE A 30 -8.76 2.80 -5.95
CA ILE A 30 -9.35 2.21 -7.16
C ILE A 30 -8.90 3.09 -8.32
N VAL A 31 -7.69 2.83 -8.82
CA VAL A 31 -7.40 3.12 -10.21
C VAL A 31 -8.49 2.37 -10.97
N PRO A 32 -9.32 3.03 -11.80
CA PRO A 32 -10.35 2.36 -12.55
C PRO A 32 -9.73 1.15 -13.23
N ASN A 33 -10.22 -0.06 -12.89
CA ASN A 33 -9.81 -1.29 -13.55
C ASN A 33 -10.44 -1.32 -14.95
N ASP A 34 -10.11 -0.31 -15.77
CA ASP A 34 -10.75 -0.07 -17.06
C ASP A 34 -9.90 -0.62 -18.20
N SER A 35 -9.02 -1.59 -17.92
CA SER A 35 -8.20 -2.20 -18.97
C SER A 35 -7.80 -3.63 -18.61
N LEU A 36 -7.87 -4.49 -19.63
CA LEU A 36 -7.40 -5.89 -19.64
C LEU A 36 -5.89 -6.04 -19.31
N GLU A 37 -5.18 -4.94 -19.03
CA GLU A 37 -3.73 -4.89 -18.82
C GLU A 37 -3.32 -4.41 -17.42
N THR A 38 -4.24 -4.41 -16.46
CA THR A 38 -3.98 -4.07 -15.07
C THR A 38 -3.91 -5.33 -14.20
N PHE A 39 -2.98 -5.38 -13.25
CA PHE A 39 -3.01 -6.39 -12.18
C PHE A 39 -2.59 -5.81 -10.82
N GLU A 40 -3.08 -6.43 -9.75
CA GLU A 40 -2.76 -6.06 -8.37
C GLU A 40 -1.86 -7.10 -7.71
N PHE A 41 -0.88 -6.63 -6.95
CA PHE A 41 -0.09 -7.43 -6.03
C PHE A 41 -0.40 -6.99 -4.59
N GLU A 42 -1.00 -7.88 -3.80
CA GLU A 42 -1.38 -7.63 -2.41
C GLU A 42 -0.76 -8.70 -1.49
N GLU A 43 0.05 -8.28 -0.52
CA GLU A 43 0.68 -9.19 0.43
C GLU A 43 0.82 -8.58 1.82
N ARG A 44 0.74 -9.44 2.85
CA ARG A 44 0.99 -8.99 4.23
C ARG A 44 2.42 -9.19 4.66
N LEU A 45 3.12 -10.19 4.15
CA LEU A 45 4.54 -10.38 4.49
C LEU A 45 5.34 -9.13 4.09
N PRO A 46 6.19 -8.59 4.98
CA PRO A 46 7.01 -7.45 4.61
C PRO A 46 8.03 -7.86 3.55
N PHE A 47 8.39 -6.91 2.70
CA PHE A 47 9.61 -7.05 1.92
C PHE A 47 10.84 -7.02 2.83
N ASP A 48 11.83 -7.82 2.47
CA ASP A 48 13.19 -7.65 2.94
C ASP A 48 13.77 -6.37 2.36
N THR A 49 14.32 -5.54 3.24
CA THR A 49 14.74 -4.18 2.90
C THR A 49 15.79 -4.14 1.80
N LEU A 50 16.80 -5.03 1.85
CA LEU A 50 17.87 -5.03 0.87
C LEU A 50 17.37 -5.53 -0.49
N ARG A 51 16.59 -6.62 -0.51
CA ARG A 51 15.98 -7.14 -1.74
C ARG A 51 15.07 -6.11 -2.42
N ALA A 52 14.25 -5.41 -1.64
CA ALA A 52 13.40 -4.34 -2.16
C ALA A 52 14.22 -3.18 -2.75
N ILE A 53 15.26 -2.71 -2.05
CA ILE A 53 16.15 -1.65 -2.56
C ILE A 53 16.79 -2.09 -3.88
N CYS A 54 17.34 -3.30 -3.94
CA CYS A 54 17.95 -3.82 -5.15
C CYS A 54 16.96 -3.89 -6.32
N LEU A 55 15.74 -4.38 -6.08
CA LEU A 55 14.68 -4.47 -7.09
C LEU A 55 14.28 -3.10 -7.63
N PHE A 56 13.90 -2.17 -6.76
CA PHE A 56 13.40 -0.87 -7.18
C PHE A 56 14.50 0.08 -7.69
N ALA A 57 15.78 -0.26 -7.49
CA ALA A 57 16.89 0.45 -8.12
C ALA A 57 17.18 -0.01 -9.57
N GLN A 58 16.62 -1.14 -10.01
CA GLN A 58 16.79 -1.61 -11.39
C GLN A 58 15.98 -0.76 -12.37
N PRO A 59 16.39 -0.69 -13.65
CA PRO A 59 15.53 -0.16 -14.71
C PRO A 59 14.29 -1.03 -14.88
N TRP A 60 13.15 -0.39 -15.05
CA TRP A 60 11.87 -1.03 -15.40
C TRP A 60 11.57 -0.86 -16.89
N PRO A 61 10.74 -1.72 -17.50
CA PRO A 61 10.24 -1.47 -18.85
C PRO A 61 9.52 -0.10 -18.92
N ASP A 62 9.75 0.66 -19.98
CA ASP A 62 9.27 2.05 -20.10
C ASP A 62 7.74 2.16 -20.12
N ASP A 63 7.06 1.13 -20.61
CA ASP A 63 5.59 1.05 -20.71
C ASP A 63 4.93 0.65 -19.39
N VAL A 64 5.66 -0.01 -18.48
CA VAL A 64 5.15 -0.46 -17.19
C VAL A 64 4.99 0.72 -16.24
N CYS A 65 3.76 0.93 -15.79
CA CYS A 65 3.43 1.88 -14.74
C CYS A 65 2.97 1.16 -13.49
N ALA A 66 3.35 1.65 -12.30
CA ALA A 66 2.83 1.13 -11.05
C ALA A 66 2.62 2.22 -10.00
N GLU A 67 1.62 2.03 -9.15
CA GLU A 67 1.39 2.88 -7.98
C GLU A 67 0.84 2.04 -6.84
N GLY A 68 1.23 2.39 -5.62
CA GLY A 68 0.69 1.71 -4.44
C GLY A 68 1.48 1.98 -3.18
N ILE A 69 1.25 1.13 -2.19
CA ILE A 69 1.91 1.18 -0.90
C ILE A 69 2.67 -0.11 -0.62
N LEU A 70 3.78 0.01 0.10
CA LEU A 70 4.59 -1.11 0.56
C LEU A 70 5.18 -0.85 1.93
N TRP A 71 5.70 -1.92 2.55
CA TRP A 71 6.45 -1.82 3.78
C TRP A 71 7.60 -2.81 3.81
N VAL A 72 8.63 -2.48 4.60
CA VAL A 72 9.87 -3.25 4.68
C VAL A 72 10.18 -3.62 6.12
N ASN A 73 10.83 -4.76 6.30
CA ASN A 73 11.12 -5.33 7.62
C ASN A 73 11.98 -4.43 8.54
N SER A 74 12.85 -3.58 7.99
CA SER A 74 13.70 -2.70 8.80
C SER A 74 12.97 -1.45 9.32
N GLN A 75 11.81 -1.13 8.75
CA GLN A 75 10.98 0.03 9.11
C GLN A 75 9.51 -0.38 9.21
N PRO A 76 9.18 -1.31 10.13
CA PRO A 76 7.86 -1.95 10.18
C PRO A 76 6.73 -0.95 10.50
N ASP A 77 7.04 0.19 11.09
CA ASP A 77 6.04 1.21 11.44
C ASP A 77 5.76 2.20 10.31
N ILE A 78 6.55 2.19 9.24
CA ILE A 78 6.45 3.15 8.14
C ILE A 78 5.76 2.51 6.94
N CYS A 79 4.74 3.21 6.42
CA CYS A 79 4.17 2.95 5.11
C CYS A 79 4.94 3.76 4.07
N PHE A 80 5.34 3.12 2.97
CA PHE A 80 5.98 3.78 1.83
C PHE A 80 5.04 3.77 0.63
N LYS A 81 4.98 4.88 -0.10
CA LYS A 81 4.32 4.96 -1.40
C LYS A 81 5.34 4.64 -2.48
N LEU A 82 4.99 3.76 -3.40
CA LEU A 82 5.77 3.43 -4.59
C LEU A 82 5.08 4.06 -5.80
N LYS A 83 5.90 4.61 -6.71
CA LYS A 83 5.48 5.02 -8.04
C LYS A 83 6.52 4.56 -9.06
N ILE A 84 6.07 3.90 -10.14
CA ILE A 84 6.90 3.48 -11.27
C ILE A 84 6.32 4.11 -12.53
N GLU A 85 7.12 4.89 -13.24
CA GLU A 85 6.78 5.48 -14.55
C GLU A 85 8.06 5.71 -15.34
N ASN A 86 8.02 5.58 -16.67
CA ASN A 86 9.15 5.84 -17.57
C ASN A 86 10.43 5.11 -17.13
N GLY A 87 10.28 3.81 -16.80
CA GLY A 87 11.39 2.94 -16.41
C GLY A 87 12.02 3.20 -15.04
N CYS A 88 11.50 4.16 -14.26
CA CYS A 88 12.06 4.55 -12.96
C CYS A 88 11.09 4.29 -11.82
N ALA A 89 11.58 3.68 -10.74
CA ALA A 89 10.82 3.53 -9.49
C ALA A 89 11.23 4.58 -8.46
N VAL A 90 10.25 5.15 -7.77
CA VAL A 90 10.45 6.11 -6.69
C VAL A 90 9.62 5.71 -5.48
N THR A 91 10.28 5.62 -4.33
CA THR A 91 9.65 5.34 -3.05
C THR A 91 9.72 6.56 -2.14
N ARG A 92 8.64 6.84 -1.40
CA ARG A 92 8.61 7.93 -0.40
C ARG A 92 7.88 7.50 0.86
N PRO A 93 8.32 7.94 2.06
CA PRO A 93 7.55 7.77 3.27
C PRO A 93 6.18 8.42 3.12
N ALA A 94 5.19 7.72 3.63
CA ALA A 94 3.80 7.92 3.26
C ALA A 94 2.94 8.08 4.54
N GLY A 95 3.41 7.57 5.66
CA GLY A 95 2.80 7.70 6.98
C GLY A 95 3.26 6.57 7.89
N LYS A 96 2.67 6.47 9.09
CA LYS A 96 2.89 5.34 10.00
C LYS A 96 1.68 4.42 10.05
N TRP A 97 1.84 3.11 9.88
CA TRP A 97 0.81 2.09 10.14
C TRP A 97 0.09 2.35 11.47
N LEU A 98 -1.21 2.10 11.54
CA LEU A 98 -1.97 2.19 12.80
C LEU A 98 -1.32 1.31 13.88
N SER A 99 -0.84 0.14 13.49
CA SER A 99 -0.08 -0.79 14.35
C SER A 99 1.26 -0.25 14.85
N GLY A 100 1.82 0.75 14.16
CA GLY A 100 3.05 1.45 14.56
C GLY A 100 2.80 2.79 15.25
N GLN A 101 1.53 3.19 15.46
CA GLN A 101 1.16 4.39 16.18
C GLN A 101 0.88 4.07 17.65
N GLN A 102 1.49 4.84 18.56
CA GLN A 102 1.10 4.83 19.97
C GLN A 102 -0.12 5.76 20.13
N TYR A 103 -1.33 5.20 20.17
CA TYR A 103 -2.53 6.01 20.37
C TYR A 103 -2.61 6.53 21.82
N GLY A 104 -2.65 7.84 21.99
CA GLY A 104 -3.23 8.46 23.18
C GLY A 104 -4.76 8.49 23.05
N PHE A 105 -5.44 7.74 23.92
CA PHE A 105 -6.88 7.81 24.27
C PHE A 105 -7.83 8.63 23.38
N SER A 106 -8.10 8.17 22.15
CA SER A 106 -9.38 8.36 21.43
C SER A 106 -9.26 7.73 20.03
N LYS A 107 -9.82 6.53 19.86
CA LYS A 107 -9.92 5.87 18.55
C LYS A 107 -11.21 6.37 17.87
N PRO A 108 -11.16 7.03 16.69
CA PRO A 108 -12.37 7.46 15.98
C PRO A 108 -13.27 6.25 15.63
N LYS A 109 -14.61 6.33 15.58
CA LYS A 109 -15.46 5.17 15.24
C LYS A 109 -15.12 4.47 13.90
N ALA A 110 -14.62 5.23 12.91
CA ALA A 110 -14.13 4.66 11.65
C ALA A 110 -12.92 3.73 11.84
N TYR A 111 -12.10 3.99 12.88
CA TYR A 111 -11.00 3.13 13.31
C TYR A 111 -11.51 1.73 13.67
N GLU A 112 -12.54 1.65 14.52
CA GLU A 112 -13.07 0.36 14.99
C GLU A 112 -13.62 -0.50 13.85
N ILE A 113 -14.40 0.12 12.95
CA ILE A 113 -15.03 -0.56 11.81
C ILE A 113 -13.98 -1.15 10.85
N PHE A 114 -12.89 -0.43 10.57
CA PHE A 114 -11.85 -0.90 9.67
C PHE A 114 -10.95 -1.95 10.32
N THR A 115 -10.53 -1.72 11.58
CA THR A 115 -9.78 -2.73 12.33
C THR A 115 -10.55 -4.04 12.41
N ASN A 116 -11.89 -4.02 12.54
CA ASN A 116 -12.62 -5.28 12.60
C ASN A 116 -12.68 -6.06 11.26
N ARG A 117 -12.47 -5.40 10.11
CA ARG A 117 -12.64 -6.04 8.78
C ARG A 117 -11.32 -6.42 8.11
N LYS A 118 -10.24 -5.68 8.34
CA LYS A 118 -8.96 -5.80 7.60
C LYS A 118 -7.75 -5.98 8.52
N TRP A 119 -7.94 -6.12 9.83
CA TRP A 119 -6.84 -6.34 10.77
C TRP A 119 -6.39 -7.80 10.78
N ASP A 120 -5.09 -7.98 10.64
CA ASP A 120 -4.41 -9.26 10.79
C ASP A 120 -3.87 -9.42 12.22
N PRO A 121 -3.99 -10.60 12.86
CA PRO A 121 -3.51 -10.79 14.23
C PRO A 121 -1.99 -10.64 14.40
N VAL A 122 -1.21 -10.85 13.33
CA VAL A 122 0.25 -10.76 13.33
C VAL A 122 0.72 -9.41 12.81
N TYR A 123 0.14 -8.95 11.70
CA TYR A 123 0.60 -7.78 10.96
C TYR A 123 -0.22 -6.51 11.23
N GLY A 124 -1.38 -6.65 11.87
CA GLY A 124 -2.34 -5.58 12.10
C GLY A 124 -2.89 -5.02 10.80
N ASP A 125 -2.78 -3.71 10.59
CA ASP A 125 -3.20 -3.02 9.37
C ASP A 125 -2.14 -3.02 8.26
N ARG A 126 -0.97 -3.61 8.49
CA ARG A 126 0.11 -3.64 7.50
C ARG A 126 -0.24 -4.56 6.33
N VAL A 127 -0.13 -4.00 5.13
CA VAL A 127 -0.30 -4.69 3.85
C VAL A 127 0.43 -3.90 2.77
N GLN A 128 1.09 -4.57 1.84
CA GLN A 128 1.54 -3.92 0.61
C GLN A 128 0.51 -4.19 -0.48
N LYS A 129 0.13 -3.14 -1.21
CA LYS A 129 -0.79 -3.21 -2.32
C LYS A 129 -0.23 -2.35 -3.45
N LEU A 130 0.13 -2.99 -4.55
CA LEU A 130 0.71 -2.37 -5.73
C LEU A 130 -0.17 -2.67 -6.95
N VAL A 131 -0.52 -1.65 -7.72
CA VAL A 131 -1.28 -1.82 -8.96
C VAL A 131 -0.35 -1.55 -10.13
N PHE A 132 -0.22 -2.53 -11.02
CA PHE A 132 0.59 -2.45 -12.23
C PHE A 132 -0.31 -2.29 -13.46
N ARG A 133 0.09 -1.43 -14.40
CA ARG A 133 -0.58 -1.18 -15.69
C ARG A 133 0.40 -1.40 -16.84
N ASN A 134 -0.13 -1.80 -18.00
CA ASN A 134 0.62 -2.16 -19.21
C ASN A 134 1.69 -3.25 -18.94
N ALA A 135 1.43 -4.11 -17.95
CA ALA A 135 2.41 -5.04 -17.44
C ALA A 135 2.10 -6.50 -17.81
N SER A 136 1.10 -6.75 -18.65
CA SER A 136 0.63 -8.10 -19.00
C SER A 136 1.75 -9.02 -19.48
N LYS A 137 2.66 -8.51 -20.34
CA LYS A 137 3.81 -9.28 -20.86
C LYS A 137 4.86 -9.62 -19.78
N HIS A 138 4.88 -8.85 -18.69
CA HIS A 138 5.87 -8.95 -17.63
C HIS A 138 5.28 -9.46 -16.32
N ARG A 139 3.98 -9.78 -16.28
CA ARG A 139 3.23 -10.07 -15.06
C ARG A 139 3.89 -11.17 -14.22
N GLU A 140 4.10 -12.34 -14.80
CA GLU A 140 4.69 -13.49 -14.10
C GLU A 140 6.08 -13.16 -13.55
N TYR A 141 6.89 -12.44 -14.33
CA TYR A 141 8.23 -12.02 -13.91
C TYR A 141 8.18 -11.02 -12.75
N ILE A 142 7.30 -10.02 -12.83
CA ILE A 142 7.11 -9.00 -11.79
C ILE A 142 6.60 -9.66 -10.50
N GLU A 143 5.53 -10.45 -10.58
CA GLU A 143 4.97 -11.18 -9.44
C GLU A 143 6.01 -12.09 -8.79
N SER A 144 6.77 -12.86 -9.59
CA SER A 144 7.85 -13.72 -9.08
C SER A 144 8.95 -12.92 -8.38
N THR A 145 9.32 -11.76 -8.94
CA THR A 145 10.39 -10.92 -8.37
C THR A 145 9.95 -10.21 -7.09
N LEU A 146 8.71 -9.74 -7.03
CA LEU A 146 8.11 -9.20 -5.80
C LEU A 146 8.01 -10.28 -4.72
N ASN A 147 7.53 -11.48 -5.07
CA ASN A 147 7.45 -12.61 -4.13
C ASN A 147 8.83 -13.00 -3.58
N ARG A 148 9.88 -12.99 -4.42
CA ARG A 148 11.27 -13.20 -3.97
C ARG A 148 11.79 -12.12 -3.04
N CYS A 149 11.17 -10.94 -3.00
CA CYS A 149 11.53 -9.89 -2.04
C CYS A 149 10.88 -10.08 -0.67
N LEU A 150 9.88 -10.94 -0.52
CA LEU A 150 9.23 -11.19 0.78
C LEU A 150 10.22 -11.82 1.78
N THR A 151 10.11 -11.42 3.05
CA THR A 151 10.97 -11.93 4.14
C THR A 151 10.91 -13.45 4.31
N SER A 152 9.73 -14.06 4.15
CA SER A 152 9.56 -15.50 4.00
C SER A 152 9.29 -15.82 2.54
N VAL A 153 10.13 -16.64 1.91
CA VAL A 153 9.91 -17.08 0.53
C VAL A 153 8.68 -17.99 0.54
N LYS A 154 7.63 -17.61 -0.20
CA LYS A 154 6.53 -18.55 -0.49
C LYS A 154 7.12 -19.64 -1.39
N SER A 155 7.22 -20.86 -0.87
CA SER A 155 7.37 -22.04 -1.73
C SER A 155 6.14 -22.09 -2.63
N GLY A 156 6.36 -22.01 -3.94
CA GLY A 156 5.30 -22.09 -4.95
C GLY A 156 4.57 -23.42 -4.95
#